data_AF-A0A6I3SPF8-F1
#
_entry.id   AF-A0A6I3SPF8-F1
#
_cell.length_a   1.000
_cell.length_b   1.000
_cell.length_c   1.000
_cell.angle_alpha   90.00
_cell.angle_beta   90.00
_cell.angle_gamma   90.00
#
_symmetry.space_group_name_H-M   'P 1'
#
loop_
_entity.id
_entity.type
_entity.pdbx_description
1 polymer ?
#
loop_
_entity_poly.entity_id
_entity_poly.type
_entity_poly.pdbx_seq_one_letter_code
_entity_poly.pdbx_strand_id
1 'polypeptide(L)'
;MSSNVKEISMLSKEIRKNGTSPLIKIRGITSLIILTFGIVVTISGVGLLTTPHGPGSPLVFAGMPIVLFKDLHVCLGFGMIGFILSHLILNYKALLSEIKQLFT
;
A
#
# COMPACT_ATOMS: atom_id res chain seq x y z
N MET A 1 -39.03 24.77 21.74
CA MET A 1 -38.51 24.70 20.35
C MET A 1 -36.98 24.58 20.23
N SER A 2 -36.20 24.99 21.24
CA SER A 2 -34.71 24.98 21.19
C SER A 2 -34.06 23.58 21.39
N SER A 3 -34.70 22.66 22.12
CA SER A 3 -34.15 21.33 22.42
C SER A 3 -34.01 20.44 21.17
N ASN A 4 -35.06 20.36 20.34
CA ASN A 4 -35.04 19.57 19.10
C ASN A 4 -33.97 20.04 18.10
N VAL A 5 -33.71 21.35 18.04
CA VAL A 5 -32.69 21.90 17.14
C VAL A 5 -31.28 21.50 17.59
N LYS A 6 -31.02 21.47 18.90
CA LYS A 6 -29.73 20.99 19.44
C LYS A 6 -29.52 19.50 19.17
N GLU A 7 -30.56 18.68 19.36
CA GLU A 7 -30.51 17.25 19.15
C GLU A 7 -30.23 16.90 17.67
N ILE A 8 -30.93 17.55 16.74
CA ILE A 8 -30.68 17.41 15.30
C ILE A 8 -29.26 17.85 14.92
N SER A 9 -28.75 18.93 15.54
CA SER A 9 -27.38 19.39 15.30
C SER A 9 -26.31 18.44 15.84
N MET A 10 -26.59 17.77 16.97
CA MET A 10 -25.71 16.75 17.54
C MET A 10 -25.70 15.50 16.67
N LEU A 11 -26.88 15.00 16.26
CA LEU A 11 -27.00 13.85 15.38
C LEU A 11 -26.34 14.11 14.02
N SER A 12 -26.49 15.31 13.46
CA SER A 12 -25.79 15.73 12.24
C SER A 12 -24.26 15.71 12.40
N LYS A 13 -23.73 16.20 13.54
CA LYS A 13 -22.29 16.15 13.85
C LYS A 13 -21.81 14.70 14.03
N GLU A 14 -22.58 13.85 14.69
CA GLU A 14 -22.24 12.44 14.92
C GLU A 14 -22.19 11.66 13.59
N ILE A 15 -23.17 11.87 12.71
CA ILE A 15 -23.21 11.26 11.37
C ILE A 15 -22.04 11.75 10.51
N ARG A 16 -21.71 13.05 10.58
CA ARG A 16 -20.58 13.63 9.84
C ARG A 16 -19.22 13.20 10.39
N LYS A 17 -19.15 12.86 11.69
CA LYS A 17 -17.96 12.33 12.39
C LYS A 17 -17.74 10.85 12.06
N ASN A 18 -18.82 10.06 11.94
CA ASN A 18 -18.76 8.63 11.61
C ASN A 18 -18.62 8.35 10.10
N GLY A 19 -18.92 9.33 9.24
CA GLY A 19 -18.60 9.28 7.82
C GLY A 19 -17.09 9.43 7.59
N THR A 20 -16.34 8.33 7.57
CA THR A 20 -14.94 8.35 7.10
C THR A 20 -14.90 8.94 5.69
N SER A 21 -14.17 10.04 5.53
CA SER A 21 -14.07 10.70 4.24
C SER A 21 -13.53 9.70 3.20
N PRO A 22 -14.03 9.74 1.94
CA PRO A 22 -13.62 8.78 0.92
C PRO A 22 -12.10 8.77 0.73
N LEU A 23 -11.42 9.90 0.94
CA LEU A 23 -9.97 10.02 0.91
C LEU A 23 -9.26 9.19 2.00
N ILE A 24 -9.81 9.11 3.22
CA ILE A 24 -9.24 8.28 4.30
C ILE A 24 -9.36 6.80 3.94
N LYS A 25 -10.50 6.38 3.37
CA LYS A 25 -10.69 5.00 2.90
C LYS A 25 -9.72 4.65 1.78
N ILE A 26 -9.59 5.52 0.78
CA ILE A 26 -8.67 5.31 -0.35
C ILE A 26 -7.23 5.20 0.15
N ARG A 27 -6.78 6.11 1.03
CA ARG A 27 -5.45 6.02 1.66
C ARG A 27 -5.22 4.68 2.34
N GLY A 28 -6.17 4.22 3.15
CA GLY A 28 -6.07 2.93 3.84
C GLY A 28 -5.97 1.75 2.88
N ILE A 29 -6.81 1.74 1.84
CA ILE A 29 -6.79 0.70 0.80
C ILE A 29 -5.46 0.71 0.05
N THR A 30 -4.97 1.88 -0.37
CA THR A 30 -3.68 1.99 -1.07
C THR A 30 -2.54 1.47 -0.19
N SER A 31 -2.52 1.80 1.11
CA SER A 31 -1.53 1.26 2.05
C SER A 31 -1.58 -0.27 2.15
N LEU A 32 -2.79 -0.84 2.21
CA LEU A 32 -2.97 -2.30 2.31
C LEU A 32 -2.52 -3.01 1.02
N ILE A 33 -2.79 -2.43 -0.14
CA ILE A 33 -2.32 -2.94 -1.43
C ILE A 33 -0.79 -2.92 -1.47
N ILE A 34 -0.16 -1.81 -1.09
CA ILE A 34 1.32 -1.71 -1.06
C ILE A 34 1.91 -2.74 -0.11
N LEU A 35 1.34 -2.92 1.09
CA LEU A 35 1.81 -3.92 2.04
C LEU A 35 1.74 -5.33 1.45
N THR A 36 0.61 -5.65 0.82
CA THR A 36 0.39 -6.97 0.21
C THR A 36 1.38 -7.21 -0.95
N PHE A 37 1.52 -6.25 -1.84
CA PHE A 37 2.50 -6.30 -2.93
C PHE A 37 3.93 -6.41 -2.39
N GLY A 38 4.27 -5.63 -1.38
CA GLY A 38 5.59 -5.66 -0.73
C GLY A 38 5.93 -7.03 -0.16
N ILE A 39 4.98 -7.70 0.49
CA ILE A 39 5.17 -9.07 0.98
C ILE A 39 5.43 -10.02 -0.18
N VAL A 40 4.61 -9.99 -1.23
CA VAL A 40 4.75 -10.90 -2.38
C VAL A 40 6.07 -10.66 -3.14
N VAL A 41 6.44 -9.39 -3.38
CA VAL A 41 7.71 -9.01 -4.00
C VAL A 41 8.88 -9.45 -3.13
N THR A 42 8.80 -9.31 -1.80
CA THR A 42 9.85 -9.76 -0.89
C THR A 42 10.03 -11.28 -0.93
N ILE A 43 8.94 -12.04 -0.84
CA ILE A 43 8.98 -13.51 -0.90
C ILE A 43 9.57 -13.98 -2.24
N SER A 44 9.13 -13.39 -3.35
CA SER A 44 9.67 -13.73 -4.68
C SER A 44 11.14 -13.33 -4.84
N GLY A 45 11.56 -12.18 -4.28
CA GLY A 45 12.96 -11.76 -4.27
C GLY A 45 13.85 -12.69 -3.46
N VAL A 46 13.41 -13.11 -2.27
CA VAL A 46 14.10 -14.10 -1.43
C VAL A 46 14.17 -15.47 -2.15
N GLY A 47 13.10 -15.87 -2.83
CA GLY A 47 13.09 -17.09 -3.63
C GLY A 47 14.12 -17.05 -4.77
N LEU A 48 14.21 -15.92 -5.48
CA LEU A 48 15.23 -15.72 -6.51
C LEU A 48 16.64 -15.70 -5.94
N LEU A 49 16.86 -15.07 -4.78
CA LEU A 49 18.18 -15.03 -4.12
C LEU A 49 18.67 -16.42 -3.70
N THR A 50 17.77 -17.30 -3.27
CA THR A 50 18.12 -18.66 -2.82
C THR A 50 18.20 -19.67 -3.97
N THR A 51 17.76 -19.29 -5.17
CA THR A 51 17.85 -20.16 -6.35
C THR A 51 19.30 -20.26 -6.84
N PRO A 52 19.84 -21.47 -7.09
CA PRO A 52 21.20 -21.62 -7.62
C PRO A 52 21.32 -20.97 -9.01
N HIS A 53 22.42 -20.26 -9.26
CA HIS A 53 22.72 -19.65 -10.55
C HIS A 53 23.98 -20.27 -11.15
N GLY A 54 23.92 -20.68 -12.42
CA GLY A 54 25.08 -21.17 -13.17
C GLY A 54 24.82 -22.44 -13.99
N PRO A 55 25.83 -22.96 -14.70
CA PRO A 55 25.72 -24.20 -15.46
C PRO A 55 25.29 -25.36 -14.56
N GLY A 56 24.16 -26.01 -14.88
CA GLY A 56 23.58 -27.09 -14.07
C GLY A 56 22.57 -26.63 -13.01
N SER A 57 22.22 -25.33 -12.96
CA SER A 57 21.14 -24.86 -12.10
C SER A 57 19.80 -25.49 -12.50
N PRO A 58 18.89 -25.76 -11.54
CA PRO A 58 17.54 -26.18 -11.86
C PRO A 58 16.89 -25.14 -12.77
N LEU A 59 16.12 -25.55 -13.78
CA LEU A 59 15.39 -24.60 -14.66
C LEU A 59 14.06 -24.15 -14.03
N VAL A 60 13.69 -24.74 -12.90
CA VAL A 60 12.39 -24.61 -12.25
C VAL A 60 12.57 -24.31 -10.76
N PHE A 61 11.86 -23.32 -10.24
CA PHE A 61 11.77 -22.97 -8.83
C PHE A 61 10.30 -22.91 -8.42
N ALA A 62 9.94 -23.55 -7.29
CA ALA A 62 8.56 -23.62 -6.79
C ALA A 62 7.52 -24.10 -7.84
N GLY A 63 7.92 -25.02 -8.72
CA GLY A 63 7.05 -25.56 -9.78
C GLY A 63 6.89 -24.66 -11.02
N MET A 64 7.55 -23.50 -11.09
CA MET A 64 7.57 -22.62 -12.26
C MET A 64 8.97 -22.46 -12.85
N PRO A 65 9.10 -22.22 -14.17
CA PRO A 65 10.38 -21.86 -14.77
C PRO A 65 10.99 -20.62 -14.09
N ILE A 66 12.29 -20.65 -13.79
CA ILE A 66 12.97 -19.52 -13.12
C ILE A 66 12.81 -18.22 -13.89
N VAL A 67 12.86 -18.28 -15.23
CA VAL A 67 12.67 -17.11 -16.09
C VAL A 67 11.30 -16.48 -15.83
N LEU A 68 10.25 -17.29 -15.78
CA LEU A 68 8.89 -16.83 -15.49
C LEU A 68 8.76 -16.27 -14.08
N PHE A 69 9.40 -16.92 -13.10
CA PHE A 69 9.40 -16.44 -11.70
C PHE A 69 10.12 -15.10 -11.55
N LYS A 70 11.22 -14.91 -12.30
CA LYS A 70 11.95 -13.65 -12.38
C LYS A 70 11.12 -12.55 -13.03
N ASP A 71 10.48 -12.85 -14.17
CA ASP A 71 9.62 -11.88 -14.86
C ASP A 71 8.43 -11.47 -13.99
N LEU A 72 7.85 -12.42 -13.25
CA LEU A 72 6.79 -12.14 -12.27
C LEU A 72 7.28 -11.19 -11.18
N HIS A 73 8.44 -11.45 -10.57
CA HIS A 73 9.02 -10.58 -9.55
C HIS A 73 9.27 -9.16 -10.08
N VAL A 74 9.84 -9.03 -11.28
CA VAL A 74 10.12 -7.74 -11.90
C VAL A 74 8.82 -6.99 -12.22
N CYS A 75 7.82 -7.67 -12.77
CA CYS A 75 6.52 -7.09 -13.08
C CYS A 75 5.80 -6.59 -11.81
N LEU A 76 5.80 -7.40 -10.75
CA LEU A 76 5.24 -7.03 -9.45
C LEU A 76 6.00 -5.84 -8.83
N GLY A 77 7.33 -5.85 -8.91
CA GLY A 77 8.17 -4.75 -8.44
C GLY A 77 7.87 -3.44 -9.16
N PHE A 78 7.76 -3.47 -10.50
CA PHE A 78 7.39 -2.29 -11.29
C PHE A 78 5.97 -1.79 -10.96
N GLY A 79 5.01 -2.70 -10.84
CA GLY A 79 3.64 -2.36 -10.43
C GLY A 79 3.60 -1.70 -9.05
N MET A 80 4.42 -2.18 -8.11
CA MET A 80 4.53 -1.63 -6.76
C MET A 80 4.97 -0.16 -6.76
N ILE A 81 5.86 0.24 -7.67
CA ILE A 81 6.31 1.65 -7.80
C ILE A 81 5.10 2.58 -8.05
N GLY A 82 4.19 2.20 -8.95
CA GLY A 82 2.99 3.00 -9.24
C GLY A 82 2.10 3.20 -8.01
N PHE A 83 1.92 2.13 -7.22
CA PHE A 83 1.16 2.21 -5.97
C PHE A 83 1.86 3.08 -4.93
N ILE A 84 3.18 2.97 -4.77
CA ILE A 84 3.96 3.81 -3.86
C ILE A 84 3.83 5.29 -4.24
N LEU A 85 3.95 5.63 -5.52
CA LEU A 85 3.76 7.01 -5.99
C LEU A 85 2.35 7.51 -5.69
N SER A 86 1.33 6.68 -5.92
CA SER A 86 -0.05 7.01 -5.61
C SER A 86 -0.26 7.25 -4.11
N HIS A 87 0.33 6.41 -3.27
CA HIS A 87 0.30 6.57 -1.81
C HIS A 87 1.01 7.83 -1.35
N LEU A 88 2.15 8.17 -1.96
CA LEU A 88 2.89 9.39 -1.66
C LEU A 88 2.06 10.63 -2.01
N ILE A 89 1.44 10.67 -3.20
CA ILE A 89 0.58 11.78 -3.63
C ILE A 89 -0.61 11.93 -2.67
N LEU A 90 -1.25 10.82 -2.33
CA LEU A 90 -2.38 10.82 -1.41
C LEU A 90 -1.97 11.30 0.00
N ASN A 91 -0.76 11.02 0.46
CA ASN A 91 -0.27 11.37 1.80
C ASN A 91 0.67 12.59 1.86
N TYR A 92 0.90 13.27 0.73
CA TYR A 92 1.88 14.36 0.62
C TYR A 92 1.72 15.45 1.68
N LYS A 93 0.48 15.86 1.99
CA LYS A 93 0.21 16.87 3.02
C LYS A 93 0.60 16.41 4.43
N ALA A 94 0.42 15.13 4.75
CA ALA A 94 0.81 14.56 6.03
C ALA A 94 2.35 14.50 6.12
N LEU A 95 3.00 14.04 5.05
CA LEU A 95 4.46 14.00 4.94
C LEU A 95 5.09 15.39 5.15
N LEU A 96 4.58 16.44 4.49
CA LEU A 96 5.07 17.80 4.69
C LEU A 96 4.91 18.29 6.13
N SER A 97 3.81 17.91 6.80
CA SER A 97 3.59 18.26 8.20
C SER A 97 4.60 17.58 9.11
N GLU A 98 4.87 16.29 8.89
CA GLU A 98 5.86 15.52 9.66
C GLU A 98 7.28 16.04 9.44
N ILE A 99 7.66 16.34 8.18
CA ILE A 99 8.95 16.98 7.87
C ILE A 99 9.08 18.30 8.63
N LYS A 100 8.04 19.15 8.59
CA LYS A 100 8.07 20.42 9.30
C LYS A 100 8.28 20.24 10.80
N GLN A 101 7.66 19.24 11.42
CA GLN A 101 7.85 18.92 12.84
C GLN A 101 9.24 18.38 13.17
N LEU A 102 9.92 17.72 12.24
CA LEU A 102 11.29 17.24 12.45
C LEU A 102 12.34 18.36 12.39
N PHE A 103 12.04 19.46 11.69
CA PHE A 103 12.94 20.59 11.49
C PHE A 103 12.53 21.87 12.24
N THR A 104 11.52 21.79 13.13
CA THR A 104 11.10 22.88 14.04
C THR A 104 11.28 22.41 15.47
#